data_AF-A0A1B6NUA6-F1
#
_entry.id   AF-A0A1B6NUA6-F1
#
_cell.length_a   1.000
_cell.length_b   1.000
_cell.length_c   1.000
_cell.angle_alpha   90.00
_cell.angle_beta   90.00
_cell.angle_gamma   90.00
#
_symmetry.space_group_name_H-M   'P 1'
#
loop_
_entity.id
_entity.type
_entity.pdbx_description
1 polymer ?
#
loop_
_entity_poly.entity_id
_entity_poly.type
_entity_poly.pdbx_seq_one_letter_code
_entity_poly.pdbx_strand_id
1 'polypeptide(L)'
;MDYDSGKNQWRDLQNVHFIDMPWLMPSHSWQPLQQEVEQAWQNQNTMQKRLFAFGFDAYQLLPQLGMLNTLKYLSYEGLTGTLSLNQQGEVIRKQPQAIIRNEKVQMLSE
;
A
#
# COMPACT_ATOMS: atom_id res chain seq x y z
N MET A 1 -7.43 -7.41 1.83
CA MET A 1 -8.46 -8.42 1.57
C MET A 1 -7.82 -9.48 0.71
N ASP A 2 -7.97 -10.76 1.04
CA ASP A 2 -7.66 -11.80 0.05
C ASP A 2 -8.78 -11.72 -1.01
N TYR A 3 -8.45 -11.24 -2.21
CA TYR A 3 -9.41 -10.99 -3.30
C TYR A 3 -9.91 -12.28 -3.99
N ASP A 4 -9.72 -13.44 -3.36
CA ASP A 4 -9.80 -14.77 -3.98
C ASP A 4 -10.97 -15.65 -3.50
N SER A 5 -12.07 -15.07 -3.00
CA SER A 5 -13.21 -15.88 -2.54
C SER A 5 -14.50 -15.67 -3.34
N GLY A 6 -14.54 -16.21 -4.56
CA GLY A 6 -15.77 -16.59 -5.26
C GLY A 6 -16.65 -15.47 -5.84
N LYS A 7 -17.44 -15.81 -6.88
CA LYS A 7 -18.33 -14.86 -7.60
C LYS A 7 -19.31 -14.10 -6.70
N ASN A 8 -19.74 -14.69 -5.58
CA ASN A 8 -20.69 -14.04 -4.67
C ASN A 8 -20.05 -12.87 -3.90
N GLN A 9 -18.76 -12.96 -3.56
CA GLN A 9 -18.08 -11.90 -2.80
C GLN A 9 -17.92 -10.61 -3.60
N TRP A 10 -17.61 -10.69 -4.90
CA TRP A 10 -17.51 -9.49 -5.75
C TRP A 10 -18.84 -8.74 -5.83
N ARG A 11 -19.96 -9.48 -5.85
CA ARG A 11 -21.30 -8.90 -5.82
C ARG A 11 -21.59 -8.25 -4.48
N ASP A 12 -21.20 -8.88 -3.37
CA ASP A 12 -21.41 -8.36 -2.02
C ASP A 12 -20.53 -7.14 -1.72
N LEU A 13 -19.38 -7.03 -2.37
CA LEU A 13 -18.44 -5.91 -2.23
C LEU A 13 -18.65 -4.79 -3.26
N GLN A 14 -19.63 -4.90 -4.15
CA GLN A 14 -19.90 -3.88 -5.17
C GLN A 14 -20.16 -2.50 -4.52
N ASN A 15 -19.49 -1.47 -5.04
CA ASN A 15 -19.49 -0.08 -4.55
C ASN A 15 -18.87 0.13 -3.15
N VAL A 16 -18.17 -0.84 -2.58
CA VAL A 16 -17.38 -0.61 -1.37
C VAL A 16 -16.24 0.35 -1.68
N HIS A 17 -16.18 1.46 -0.94
CA HIS A 17 -15.05 2.37 -0.89
C HIS A 17 -14.11 1.97 0.23
N PHE A 18 -12.81 1.97 -0.04
CA PHE A 18 -11.82 1.59 0.94
C PHE A 18 -10.48 2.29 0.69
N ILE A 19 -9.60 2.18 1.68
CA ILE A 19 -8.18 2.54 1.59
C ILE A 19 -7.35 1.30 1.90
N ASP A 20 -6.24 1.13 1.20
CA ASP A 20 -5.23 0.12 1.53
C ASP A 20 -3.87 0.56 0.98
N MET A 21 -2.83 -0.21 1.31
CA MET A 21 -1.46 0.06 0.88
C MET A 21 -1.34 0.06 -0.65
N PRO A 22 -0.58 0.98 -1.28
CA PRO A 22 -0.25 0.93 -2.70
C PRO A 22 0.26 -0.46 -3.16
N TRP A 23 1.02 -1.14 -2.30
CA TRP A 23 1.52 -2.51 -2.55
C TRP A 23 0.44 -3.57 -2.77
N LEU A 24 -0.77 -3.36 -2.22
CA LEU A 24 -1.90 -4.28 -2.39
C LEU A 24 -2.83 -3.86 -3.53
N MET A 25 -2.56 -2.73 -4.17
CA MET A 25 -3.38 -2.23 -5.28
C MET A 25 -3.01 -2.95 -6.58
N PRO A 26 -3.98 -3.24 -7.46
CA PRO A 26 -3.72 -3.95 -8.71
C PRO A 26 -2.86 -3.13 -9.70
N SER A 27 -2.68 -1.84 -9.46
CA SER A 27 -1.91 -0.95 -10.32
C SER A 27 -0.94 -0.14 -9.45
N HIS A 28 0.33 -0.54 -9.48
CA HIS A 28 1.42 0.15 -8.79
C HIS A 28 2.72 0.03 -9.58
N SER A 29 3.66 0.94 -9.34
CA SER A 29 4.94 1.05 -10.08
C SER A 29 5.98 -0.01 -9.71
N TRP A 30 5.82 -0.70 -8.57
CA TRP A 30 6.81 -1.67 -8.05
C TRP A 30 6.72 -3.09 -8.65
N GLN A 31 6.37 -3.23 -9.92
CA GLN A 31 6.24 -4.55 -10.58
C GLN A 31 7.51 -5.42 -10.48
N PRO A 32 8.74 -4.89 -10.68
CA PRO A 32 9.94 -5.71 -10.53
C PRO A 32 10.16 -6.22 -9.11
N LEU A 33 9.91 -5.37 -8.11
CA LEU A 33 10.02 -5.75 -6.69
C LEU A 33 8.96 -6.81 -6.34
N GLN A 34 7.74 -6.68 -6.85
CA GLN A 34 6.70 -7.68 -6.64
C GLN A 34 7.11 -9.06 -7.17
N GLN A 35 7.70 -9.11 -8.38
CA GLN A 35 8.19 -10.35 -8.95
C GLN A 35 9.31 -10.98 -8.12
N GLU A 36 10.27 -10.17 -7.63
CA GLU A 36 11.36 -10.65 -6.78
C GLU A 36 10.83 -11.24 -5.46
N VAL A 37 9.88 -10.54 -4.83
CA VAL A 37 9.29 -10.94 -3.56
C VAL A 37 8.43 -12.20 -3.70
N GLU A 38 7.66 -12.32 -4.78
CA GLU A 38 6.87 -13.52 -5.07
C GLU A 38 7.77 -14.73 -5.36
N GLN A 39 8.92 -14.54 -6.01
CA GLN A 39 9.90 -15.60 -6.22
C GLN A 39 10.57 -16.05 -4.92
N ALA A 40 10.98 -15.10 -4.07
CA ALA A 40 11.68 -15.39 -2.82
C ALA A 40 10.75 -15.93 -1.73
N TRP A 41 9.49 -15.47 -1.69
CA TRP A 41 8.50 -15.82 -0.70
C TRP A 41 7.14 -16.08 -1.35
N GLN A 42 6.92 -17.33 -1.74
CA GLN A 42 5.68 -17.75 -2.40
C GLN A 42 4.50 -17.86 -1.42
N ASN A 43 3.27 -17.83 -1.97
CA ASN A 43 2.02 -18.09 -1.23
C ASN A 43 1.77 -17.16 -0.02
N GLN A 44 2.20 -15.90 -0.11
CA GLN A 44 1.92 -14.90 0.92
C GLN A 44 0.43 -14.58 0.99
N ASN A 45 -0.14 -14.67 2.20
CA ASN A 45 -1.46 -14.09 2.46
C ASN A 45 -1.40 -12.55 2.51
N THR A 46 -2.54 -11.88 2.47
CA THR A 46 -2.59 -10.40 2.50
C THR A 46 -1.81 -9.81 3.68
N MET A 47 -1.90 -10.39 4.88
CA MET A 47 -1.24 -9.85 6.07
C MET A 47 0.28 -9.90 5.96
N GLN A 48 0.82 -10.99 5.40
CA GLN A 48 2.25 -11.13 5.12
C GLN A 48 2.72 -10.09 4.10
N LYS A 49 1.95 -9.84 3.04
CA LYS A 49 2.25 -8.77 2.07
C LYS A 49 2.30 -7.39 2.72
N ARG A 50 1.38 -7.10 3.67
CA ARG A 50 1.39 -5.83 4.43
C ARG A 50 2.62 -5.69 5.33
N LEU A 51 3.02 -6.78 5.98
CA LEU A 51 4.22 -6.79 6.82
C LEU A 51 5.50 -6.64 6.00
N PHE A 52 5.56 -7.26 4.82
CA PHE A 52 6.63 -7.03 3.86
C PHE A 52 6.73 -5.55 3.49
N ALA A 53 5.62 -4.94 3.04
CA ALA A 53 5.57 -3.52 2.69
C ALA A 53 6.02 -2.62 3.85
N PHE A 54 5.56 -2.92 5.08
CA PHE A 54 5.96 -2.20 6.28
C PHE A 54 7.46 -2.31 6.57
N GLY A 55 8.03 -3.51 6.51
CA GLY A 55 9.46 -3.72 6.75
C GLY A 55 10.33 -3.07 5.68
N PHE A 56 9.92 -3.16 4.41
CA PHE A 56 10.60 -2.51 3.29
C PHE A 56 10.62 -1.00 3.46
N ASP A 57 9.44 -0.39 3.71
CA ASP A 57 9.34 1.06 3.92
C ASP A 57 10.14 1.50 5.16
N ALA A 58 10.10 0.74 6.25
CA ALA A 58 10.88 1.06 7.45
C ALA A 58 12.38 1.15 7.15
N TYR A 59 12.91 0.21 6.37
CA TYR A 59 14.32 0.24 5.95
C TYR A 59 14.63 1.41 5.01
N GLN A 60 13.78 1.65 4.00
CA GLN A 60 13.96 2.73 3.02
C GLN A 60 13.82 4.13 3.64
N LEU A 61 13.00 4.25 4.70
CA LEU A 61 12.73 5.53 5.34
C LEU A 61 13.89 6.01 6.21
N LEU A 62 14.70 5.11 6.78
CA LEU A 62 15.84 5.44 7.66
C LEU A 62 16.73 6.59 7.14
N PRO A 63 17.27 6.54 5.91
CA PRO A 63 18.09 7.63 5.37
C PRO A 63 17.30 8.93 5.12
N GLN A 64 15.96 8.86 5.00
CA GLN A 64 15.11 10.01 4.71
C GLN A 64 14.65 10.76 5.96
N LEU A 65 14.75 10.15 7.15
CA LEU A 65 14.19 10.71 8.40
C LEU A 65 14.70 12.12 8.71
N GLY A 66 16.00 12.39 8.52
CA GLY A 66 16.55 13.72 8.78
C GLY A 66 15.94 14.79 7.89
N MET A 67 15.78 14.50 6.59
CA MET A 67 15.18 15.39 5.62
C MET A 67 13.69 15.59 5.88
N LEU A 68 12.93 14.51 6.06
CA LEU A 68 11.49 14.56 6.37
C LEU A 68 11.20 15.26 7.70
N ASN A 69 12.10 15.14 8.68
CA ASN A 69 11.92 15.81 9.96
C ASN A 69 12.18 17.32 9.86
N THR A 70 13.11 17.73 8.99
CA THR A 70 13.46 19.14 8.78
C THR A 70 12.48 19.86 7.86
N LEU A 71 12.05 19.19 6.78
CA LEU A 71 11.20 19.74 5.73
C LEU A 71 9.82 19.07 5.78
N LYS A 72 8.93 19.59 6.64
CA LYS A 72 7.61 19.00 6.92
C LYS A 72 6.64 18.94 5.74
N TYR A 73 6.93 19.62 4.63
CA TYR A 73 6.14 19.56 3.40
C TYR A 73 6.57 18.41 2.47
N LEU A 74 7.68 17.73 2.77
CA LEU A 74 8.13 16.59 2.00
C LEU A 74 7.39 15.32 2.41
N SER A 75 7.23 14.44 1.43
CA SER A 75 6.74 13.09 1.60
C SER A 75 7.62 12.10 0.85
N TYR A 76 7.48 10.83 1.20
CA TYR A 76 8.12 9.71 0.54
C TYR A 76 7.05 8.75 0.01
N GLU A 77 7.10 8.41 -1.28
CA GLU A 77 6.17 7.44 -1.87
C GLU A 77 6.62 6.01 -1.53
N GLY A 78 5.97 5.42 -0.53
CA GLY A 78 6.26 4.09 -0.02
C GLY A 78 5.22 3.03 -0.42
N LEU A 79 5.58 1.78 -0.18
CA LEU A 79 4.70 0.62 -0.40
C LEU A 79 3.46 0.65 0.48
N THR A 80 3.55 1.24 1.67
CA THR A 80 2.46 1.37 2.65
C THR A 80 1.64 2.66 2.51
N GLY A 81 2.00 3.54 1.57
CA GLY A 81 1.35 4.82 1.30
C GLY A 81 2.36 5.94 1.10
N THR A 82 1.85 7.15 0.91
CA THR A 82 2.68 8.36 0.97
C THR A 82 3.02 8.64 2.43
N LEU A 83 4.31 8.61 2.77
CA LEU A 83 4.84 8.72 4.13
C LEU A 83 5.33 10.13 4.42
N SER A 84 5.00 10.66 5.58
CA SER A 84 5.54 11.93 6.09
C SER A 84 5.77 11.85 7.60
N LEU A 85 6.44 12.86 8.18
CA LEU A 85 6.62 12.95 9.63
C LEU A 85 5.80 14.10 10.19
N ASN A 86 5.02 13.83 11.24
CA ASN A 86 4.36 14.90 11.99
C ASN A 86 5.34 15.65 12.90
N GLN A 87 4.83 16.55 13.74
CA GLN A 87 5.65 17.37 14.64
C GLN A 87 6.31 16.55 15.75
N GLN A 88 5.72 15.41 16.11
CA GLN A 88 6.20 14.48 17.13
C GLN A 88 7.22 13.48 16.57
N GLY A 89 7.52 13.54 15.27
CA GLY A 89 8.41 12.58 14.59
C GLY A 89 7.73 11.23 14.32
N GLU A 90 6.41 11.16 14.38
CA GLU A 90 5.65 9.97 14.05
C GLU A 90 5.41 9.90 12.54
N VAL A 91 5.51 8.69 11.99
CA VAL A 91 5.23 8.44 10.57
C VAL A 91 3.72 8.48 10.32
N ILE A 92 3.30 9.42 9.49
CA ILE A 92 1.93 9.52 8.98
C ILE A 92 1.88 8.89 7.59
N ARG A 93 0.80 8.16 7.32
CA ARG A 93 0.56 7.49 6.04
C ARG A 93 -0.71 8.02 5.40
N LYS A 94 -0.60 8.57 4.19
CA LYS A 94 -1.76 8.82 3.31
C LYS A 94 -1.89 7.62 2.37
N GLN A 95 -3.00 6.90 2.49
CA GLN A 95 -3.29 5.76 1.62
C GLN A 95 -4.17 6.19 0.45
N PRO A 96 -3.97 5.61 -0.75
CA PRO A 96 -4.87 5.84 -1.85
C PRO A 96 -6.26 5.27 -1.55
N GLN A 97 -7.26 5.89 -2.16
CA GLN A 97 -8.64 5.42 -2.10
C GLN A 97 -8.96 4.56 -3.32
N ALA A 98 -9.81 3.57 -3.12
CA ALA A 98 -10.29 2.71 -4.18
C ALA A 98 -11.76 2.36 -3.99
N ILE A 99 -12.38 1.92 -5.08
CA ILE A 99 -13.74 1.44 -5.13
C ILE A 99 -13.79 0.09 -5.84
N ILE A 100 -14.66 -0.81 -5.38
CA ILE A 100 -14.93 -2.06 -6.09
C ILE A 100 -16.09 -1.84 -7.06
N ARG A 101 -15.84 -2.02 -8.36
CA ARG A 101 -16.85 -1.95 -9.43
C ARG A 101 -16.55 -2.93 -10.53
N ASN A 102 -17.58 -3.57 -11.08
CA ASN A 102 -17.47 -4.53 -12.18
C ASN A 102 -16.48 -5.66 -11.83
N GLU A 103 -16.59 -6.18 -10.60
CA GLU A 103 -15.75 -7.27 -10.07
C GLU A 103 -14.24 -6.94 -10.05
N LYS A 104 -13.89 -5.65 -9.99
CA LYS A 104 -12.50 -5.17 -9.98
C LYS A 104 -12.32 -4.01 -9.01
N VAL A 105 -11.11 -3.90 -8.48
CA VAL A 105 -10.66 -2.71 -7.75
C VAL A 105 -10.31 -1.61 -8.75
N GLN A 106 -10.90 -0.43 -8.58
CA GLN A 106 -10.61 0.77 -9.34
C GLN A 106 -10.07 1.85 -8.41
N MET A 107 -8.92 2.41 -8.76
CA MET A 107 -8.34 3.53 -8.01
C MET A 107 -9.21 4.77 -8.17
N LEU A 108 -9.44 5.49 -7.08
CA LEU A 108 -10.03 6.82 -7.11
C LEU A 108 -8.89 7.83 -7.12
N SER A 109 -8.71 8.52 -8.24
CA SER A 109 -7.87 9.72 -8.30
C SER A 109 -8.58 10.87 -7.60
N GLU A 110 -7.86 11.59 -6.74
CA GLU A 110 -8.25 12.93 -6.27
C GLU A 110 -8.33 13.93 -7.45
#